data_AF-A0A093F6X8-F1
#
_entry.id   AF-A0A093F6X8-F1
#
_cell.length_a   1.000
_cell.length_b   1.000
_cell.length_c   1.000
_cell.angle_alpha   90.00
_cell.angle_beta   90.00
_cell.angle_gamma   90.00
#
_symmetry.space_group_name_H-M   'P 1'
#
loop_
_entity.id
_entity.type
_entity.pdbx_description
1 polymer ?
#
loop_
_entity_poly.entity_id
_entity_poly.type
_entity_poly.pdbx_seq_one_letter_code
_entity_poly.pdbx_strand_id
1 'polypeptide(L)'
;TFQICGECKQNVDATEAWINDLILKEQFENSISDELIEKFGERQIATLADLQRRKHVTIQLENKLSPPCIKISGISRDVCFVFVEVQKMIQKIKDTEEEQSKAELVYNLVEWRYPGSNDSFVAFDKLTNMQLEDAKIAKKPHLTVKINKNKYKVDLNTLQANDDQGKTIIIQRVPKNEDNQSIELPTQWEDMQNKLVKLVNLNPSHQEYLEVQKKFKKTCPNFVIEKVKSW
;
A
#
# COMPACT_ATOMS: atom_id res chain seq x y z
N THR A 1 -44.50 24.09 0.58
CA THR A 1 -45.49 23.78 1.64
C THR A 1 -46.18 22.50 1.28
N PHE A 2 -46.19 21.51 2.17
CA PHE A 2 -46.91 20.25 2.00
C PHE A 2 -48.22 20.33 2.79
N GLN A 3 -49.33 19.88 2.21
CA GLN A 3 -50.66 19.91 2.82
C GLN A 3 -51.28 18.52 2.73
N ILE A 4 -51.84 18.04 3.84
CA ILE A 4 -52.61 16.79 3.90
C ILE A 4 -54.08 17.19 4.05
N CYS A 5 -54.89 16.86 3.04
CA CYS A 5 -56.32 17.14 3.04
C CYS A 5 -57.09 15.81 3.06
N GLY A 6 -58.12 15.71 3.89
CA GLY A 6 -58.93 14.50 4.03
C GLY A 6 -60.34 14.82 4.49
N GLU A 7 -61.25 13.86 4.30
CA GLU A 7 -62.68 13.99 4.60
C GLU A 7 -62.95 14.20 6.11
N CYS A 8 -62.08 13.68 6.99
CA CYS A 8 -62.16 13.90 8.42
C CYS A 8 -60.76 14.02 9.06
N LYS A 9 -60.69 14.63 10.24
CA LYS A 9 -59.45 14.82 11.00
C LYS A 9 -58.70 13.50 11.27
N GLN A 10 -59.43 12.43 11.60
CA GLN A 10 -58.82 11.11 11.88
C GLN A 10 -58.03 10.57 10.68
N ASN A 11 -58.55 10.75 9.45
CA ASN A 11 -57.87 10.31 8.23
C ASN A 11 -56.62 11.14 7.94
N VAL A 12 -56.66 12.44 8.25
CA VAL A 12 -55.50 13.34 8.13
C VAL A 12 -54.42 12.94 9.14
N ASP A 13 -54.78 12.79 10.42
CA ASP A 13 -53.85 12.42 11.49
C ASP A 13 -53.21 11.04 11.23
N ALA A 14 -54.00 10.05 10.77
CA ALA A 14 -53.50 8.72 10.42
C ALA A 14 -52.52 8.76 9.23
N THR A 15 -52.80 9.60 8.23
CA THR A 15 -51.93 9.77 7.06
C THR A 15 -50.63 10.49 7.45
N GLU A 16 -50.70 11.51 8.30
CA GLU A 16 -49.53 12.20 8.84
C GLU A 16 -48.63 11.23 9.61
N ALA A 17 -49.21 10.42 10.52
CA ALA A 17 -48.47 9.43 11.28
C ALA A 17 -47.79 8.38 10.37
N TRP A 18 -48.50 7.92 9.32
CA TRP A 18 -47.96 6.98 8.34
C TRP A 18 -46.79 7.56 7.54
N ILE A 19 -46.89 8.82 7.09
CA ILE A 19 -45.79 9.50 6.38
C ILE A 19 -44.59 9.67 7.31
N ASN A 20 -44.80 10.09 8.55
CA ASN A 20 -43.71 10.24 9.53
C ASN A 20 -43.01 8.90 9.82
N ASP A 21 -43.78 7.83 10.00
CA ASP A 21 -43.23 6.48 10.17
C ASP A 21 -42.40 6.04 8.95
N LEU A 22 -42.86 6.31 7.72
CA LEU A 22 -42.10 6.03 6.51
C LEU A 22 -40.79 6.83 6.44
N ILE A 23 -40.82 8.12 6.76
CA ILE A 23 -39.62 8.97 6.76
C ILE A 23 -38.61 8.44 7.77
N LEU A 24 -39.07 8.09 8.98
CA LEU A 24 -38.21 7.55 10.03
C LEU A 24 -37.62 6.20 9.65
N LYS A 25 -38.39 5.32 9.00
CA LYS A 25 -37.91 4.01 8.52
C LYS A 25 -36.88 4.12 7.40
N GLU A 26 -36.94 5.16 6.58
CA GLU A 26 -35.98 5.41 5.50
C GLU A 26 -34.70 6.10 6.00
N GLN A 27 -34.70 6.69 7.20
CA GLN A 27 -33.48 7.21 7.81
C GLN A 27 -32.54 6.07 8.18
N PHE A 28 -31.30 6.18 7.73
CA PHE A 28 -30.27 5.18 7.93
C PHE A 28 -28.96 5.86 8.25
N GLU A 29 -28.16 5.20 9.08
CA GLU A 29 -26.80 5.61 9.39
C GLU A 29 -25.85 4.44 9.19
N ASN A 30 -24.71 4.71 8.58
CA ASN A 30 -23.63 3.74 8.45
C ASN A 30 -22.29 4.40 8.75
N SER A 31 -21.30 3.59 9.11
CA SER A 31 -19.99 4.09 9.52
C SER A 31 -18.85 3.24 8.95
N ILE A 32 -17.74 3.90 8.63
CA ILE A 32 -16.52 3.26 8.12
C ILE A 32 -15.38 3.63 9.05
N SER A 33 -14.77 2.63 9.67
CA SER A 33 -13.60 2.79 10.53
C SER A 33 -12.38 2.17 9.86
N ASP A 34 -11.37 2.99 9.57
CA ASP A 34 -10.15 2.56 8.86
C ASP A 34 -8.99 3.53 9.15
N GLU A 35 -7.79 3.01 9.41
CA GLU A 35 -6.59 3.80 9.70
C GLU A 35 -6.19 4.71 8.52
N LEU A 36 -6.48 4.32 7.28
CA LEU A 36 -6.15 5.11 6.08
C LEU A 36 -6.97 6.39 5.97
N ILE A 37 -8.04 6.55 6.77
CA ILE A 37 -8.82 7.79 6.84
C ILE A 37 -7.95 8.95 7.33
N GLU A 38 -6.94 8.71 8.19
CA GLU A 38 -5.94 9.71 8.59
C GLU A 38 -5.17 10.31 7.41
N LYS A 39 -5.05 9.56 6.30
CA LYS A 39 -4.32 9.97 5.09
C LYS A 39 -5.18 10.77 4.12
N PHE A 40 -6.44 11.08 4.47
CA PHE A 40 -7.32 11.86 3.60
C PHE A 40 -6.83 13.31 3.51
N GLY A 41 -6.33 13.68 2.32
CA GLY A 41 -5.91 15.05 2.01
C GLY A 41 -7.05 15.90 1.45
N GLU A 42 -6.72 17.11 0.99
CA GLU A 42 -7.67 18.09 0.47
C GLU A 42 -8.59 17.53 -0.63
N ARG A 43 -8.04 16.68 -1.52
CA ARG A 43 -8.82 16.07 -2.61
C ARG A 43 -9.91 15.14 -2.09
N GLN A 44 -9.57 14.32 -1.09
CA GLN A 44 -10.51 13.40 -0.46
C GLN A 44 -11.59 14.17 0.30
N ILE A 45 -11.20 15.18 1.08
CA ILE A 45 -12.14 16.05 1.81
C ILE A 45 -13.09 16.79 0.85
N ALA A 46 -12.58 17.33 -0.25
CA ALA A 46 -13.41 17.95 -1.28
C ALA A 46 -14.39 16.95 -1.93
N THR A 47 -13.96 15.71 -2.12
CA THR A 47 -14.82 14.64 -2.64
C THR A 47 -15.93 14.27 -1.65
N LEU A 48 -15.64 14.20 -0.35
CA LEU A 48 -16.66 13.98 0.69
C LEU A 48 -17.67 15.13 0.72
N ALA A 49 -17.22 16.39 0.68
CA ALA A 49 -18.10 17.54 0.66
C ALA A 49 -19.01 17.57 -0.59
N ASP A 50 -18.48 17.16 -1.74
CA ASP A 50 -19.24 17.01 -2.97
C ASP A 50 -20.29 15.89 -2.88
N LEU A 51 -19.93 14.72 -2.34
CA LEU A 51 -20.86 13.60 -2.12
C LEU A 51 -21.99 14.00 -1.17
N GLN A 52 -21.67 14.64 -0.05
CA GLN A 52 -22.63 15.18 0.90
C GLN A 52 -23.64 16.10 0.21
N ARG A 53 -23.18 17.06 -0.60
CA ARG A 53 -24.06 17.99 -1.32
C ARG A 53 -24.95 17.30 -2.35
N ARG A 54 -24.39 16.39 -3.16
CA ARG A 54 -25.12 15.73 -4.26
C ARG A 54 -26.10 14.66 -3.80
N LYS A 55 -25.85 14.05 -2.65
CA LYS A 55 -26.64 12.93 -2.10
C LYS A 55 -27.48 13.31 -0.90
N HIS A 56 -27.46 14.58 -0.49
CA HIS A 56 -28.23 15.08 0.64
C HIS A 56 -28.05 14.24 1.92
N VAL A 57 -26.86 13.68 2.11
CA VAL A 57 -26.46 12.95 3.32
C VAL A 57 -25.66 13.87 4.24
N THR A 58 -25.57 13.52 5.51
CA THR A 58 -24.64 14.13 6.46
C THR A 58 -23.43 13.21 6.61
N ILE A 59 -22.23 13.73 6.36
CA ILE A 59 -20.96 13.03 6.53
C ILE A 59 -20.20 13.68 7.68
N GLN A 60 -19.88 12.90 8.70
CA GLN A 60 -19.12 13.34 9.86
C GLN A 60 -17.80 12.58 9.92
N LEU A 61 -16.70 13.32 10.02
CA LEU A 61 -15.36 12.76 10.13
C LEU A 61 -14.91 12.81 11.60
N GLU A 62 -14.82 11.64 12.23
CA GLU A 62 -14.48 11.46 13.64
C GLU A 62 -12.99 11.11 13.82
N ASN A 63 -12.11 12.08 13.57
CA ASN A 63 -10.65 11.91 13.64
C ASN A 63 -10.09 11.73 15.07
N LYS A 64 -10.93 11.83 16.10
CA LYS A 64 -10.50 11.61 17.49
C LYS A 64 -10.57 10.14 17.89
N LEU A 65 -11.19 9.30 17.06
CA LEU A 65 -11.25 7.85 17.28
C LEU A 65 -10.00 7.18 16.71
N SER A 66 -9.66 6.01 17.26
CA SER A 66 -8.57 5.16 16.79
C SER A 66 -9.12 3.73 16.59
N PRO A 67 -9.31 3.27 15.34
CA PRO A 67 -9.06 3.99 14.09
C PRO A 67 -10.07 5.14 13.87
N PRO A 68 -9.72 6.15 13.04
CA PRO A 68 -10.64 7.21 12.64
C PRO A 68 -11.88 6.64 11.97
N CYS A 69 -12.99 7.37 12.05
CA CYS A 69 -14.28 6.91 11.54
C CYS A 69 -14.96 7.98 10.68
N ILE A 70 -15.63 7.56 9.61
CA ILE A 70 -16.55 8.37 8.82
C ILE A 70 -17.96 7.86 9.07
N LYS A 71 -18.82 8.69 9.65
CA LYS A 71 -20.26 8.42 9.79
C LYS A 71 -21.04 9.09 8.65
N ILE A 72 -22.02 8.38 8.13
CA ILE A 72 -22.86 8.80 7.01
C ILE A 72 -24.32 8.57 7.39
N SER A 73 -25.10 9.63 7.48
CA SER A 73 -26.52 9.58 7.89
C SER A 73 -27.41 10.24 6.84
N GLY A 74 -28.58 9.68 6.57
CA GLY A 74 -29.52 10.18 5.57
C GLY A 74 -30.47 9.09 5.08
N ILE A 75 -31.02 9.23 3.87
CA ILE A 75 -31.89 8.18 3.31
C ILE A 75 -31.07 6.94 2.92
N SER A 76 -31.62 5.76 3.20
CA SER A 76 -30.98 4.45 3.01
C SER A 76 -30.19 4.29 1.70
N ARG A 77 -30.85 4.55 0.56
CA ARG A 77 -30.24 4.44 -0.78
C ARG A 77 -28.99 5.30 -0.95
N ASP A 78 -29.07 6.54 -0.49
CA ASP A 78 -28.02 7.53 -0.72
C ASP A 78 -26.86 7.32 0.26
N VAL A 79 -27.15 6.91 1.50
CA VAL A 79 -26.14 6.48 2.47
C VAL A 79 -25.36 5.28 1.94
N CYS A 80 -26.03 4.24 1.43
CA CYS A 80 -25.37 3.07 0.84
C CYS A 80 -24.49 3.45 -0.36
N PHE A 81 -24.94 4.35 -1.23
CA PHE A 81 -24.13 4.84 -2.34
C PHE A 81 -22.86 5.54 -1.86
N VAL A 82 -22.99 6.48 -0.93
CA VAL A 82 -21.86 7.25 -0.40
C VAL A 82 -20.89 6.34 0.35
N PHE A 83 -21.40 5.39 1.11
CA PHE A 83 -20.58 4.38 1.80
C PHE A 83 -19.66 3.63 0.83
N VAL A 84 -20.20 3.16 -0.31
CA VAL A 84 -19.41 2.48 -1.35
C VAL A 84 -18.37 3.40 -1.97
N GLU A 85 -18.69 4.67 -2.21
CA GLU A 85 -17.72 5.63 -2.76
C GLU A 85 -16.58 5.93 -1.77
N VAL A 86 -16.88 6.05 -0.47
CA VAL A 86 -15.84 6.23 0.57
C VAL A 86 -14.96 4.98 0.68
N GLN A 87 -15.54 3.77 0.65
CA GLN A 87 -14.78 2.52 0.59
C GLN A 87 -13.82 2.48 -0.61
N LYS A 88 -14.27 2.92 -1.80
CA LYS A 88 -13.40 3.02 -2.98
C LYS A 88 -12.28 4.03 -2.80
N MET A 89 -12.51 5.13 -2.08
CA MET A 89 -11.46 6.12 -1.79
C MET A 89 -10.37 5.51 -0.91
N ILE A 90 -10.75 4.78 0.14
CA ILE A 90 -9.83 4.06 1.03
C ILE A 90 -9.04 3.01 0.23
N GLN A 91 -9.74 2.20 -0.57
CA GLN A 91 -9.11 1.17 -1.39
C GLN A 91 -8.07 1.77 -2.35
N LYS A 92 -8.34 2.92 -2.99
CA LYS A 92 -7.35 3.60 -3.85
C LYS A 92 -6.08 4.02 -3.11
N ILE A 93 -6.20 4.48 -1.86
CA ILE A 93 -5.04 4.83 -1.04
C ILE A 93 -4.24 3.55 -0.77
N LYS A 94 -4.92 2.48 -0.34
CA LYS A 94 -4.31 1.17 -0.09
C LYS A 94 -3.56 0.63 -1.30
N ASP A 95 -4.21 0.62 -2.47
CA ASP A 95 -3.61 0.14 -3.73
C ASP A 95 -2.36 0.96 -4.09
N THR A 96 -2.40 2.28 -3.85
CA THR A 96 -1.26 3.16 -4.13
C THR A 96 -0.07 2.85 -3.22
N GLU A 97 -0.32 2.60 -1.92
CA GLU A 97 0.75 2.26 -0.97
C GLU A 97 1.34 0.89 -1.23
N GLU A 98 0.52 -0.08 -1.60
CA GLU A 98 0.96 -1.42 -2.00
C GLU A 98 1.83 -1.35 -3.27
N GLU A 99 1.39 -0.61 -4.29
CA GLU A 99 2.14 -0.42 -5.53
C GLU A 99 3.49 0.26 -5.26
N GLN A 100 3.52 1.30 -4.41
CA GLN A 100 4.76 1.98 -4.03
C GLN A 100 5.71 1.05 -3.27
N SER A 101 5.18 0.27 -2.33
CA SER A 101 5.96 -0.69 -1.54
C SER A 101 6.54 -1.78 -2.43
N LYS A 102 5.75 -2.32 -3.37
CA LYS A 102 6.19 -3.29 -4.36
C LYS A 102 7.26 -2.69 -5.28
N ALA A 103 7.07 -1.46 -5.74
CA ALA A 103 8.03 -0.77 -6.60
C ALA A 103 9.38 -0.57 -5.90
N GLU A 104 9.37 -0.26 -4.60
CA GLU A 104 10.58 -0.18 -3.77
C GLU A 104 11.32 -1.53 -3.72
N LEU A 105 10.61 -2.60 -3.36
CA LEU A 105 11.18 -3.93 -3.24
C LEU A 105 11.80 -4.41 -4.54
N VAL A 106 11.09 -4.26 -5.66
CA VAL A 106 11.60 -4.66 -6.97
C VAL A 106 12.81 -3.83 -7.37
N TYR A 107 12.80 -2.52 -7.11
CA TYR A 107 13.94 -1.65 -7.39
C TYR A 107 15.21 -2.03 -6.60
N ASN A 108 15.05 -2.62 -5.41
CA ASN A 108 16.18 -3.11 -4.61
C ASN A 108 16.76 -4.43 -5.14
N LEU A 109 15.97 -5.23 -5.87
CA LEU A 109 16.41 -6.52 -6.43
C LEU A 109 16.93 -6.41 -7.87
N VAL A 110 16.40 -5.48 -8.66
CA VAL A 110 16.74 -5.33 -10.08
C VAL A 110 16.67 -3.88 -10.50
N GLU A 111 17.69 -3.43 -11.25
CA GLU A 111 17.72 -2.13 -11.91
C GLU A 111 17.54 -2.27 -13.41
N TRP A 112 16.50 -1.63 -13.91
CA TRP A 112 16.31 -1.35 -15.32
C TRP A 112 16.93 0.01 -15.65
N ARG A 113 17.70 0.06 -16.74
CA ARG A 113 18.41 1.27 -17.18
C ARG A 113 18.21 1.54 -18.67
N TYR A 114 18.33 2.81 -19.05
CA TYR A 114 18.32 3.26 -20.44
C TYR A 114 19.55 4.15 -20.73
N PRO A 115 19.93 4.34 -22.00
CA PRO A 115 21.07 5.18 -22.36
C PRO A 115 20.83 6.65 -22.01
N GLY A 116 21.75 7.23 -21.25
CA GLY A 116 21.82 8.64 -20.89
C GLY A 116 22.71 9.45 -21.83
N SER A 117 23.09 10.65 -21.38
CA SER A 117 24.14 11.45 -22.02
C SER A 117 25.52 10.84 -21.80
N ASN A 118 26.42 11.02 -22.77
CA ASN A 118 27.85 10.66 -22.67
C ASN A 118 28.10 9.17 -22.36
N ASP A 119 27.41 8.27 -23.08
CA ASP A 119 27.53 6.81 -22.92
C ASP A 119 27.25 6.26 -21.51
N SER A 120 26.62 7.06 -20.66
CA SER A 120 26.16 6.61 -19.34
C SER A 120 24.83 5.86 -19.43
N PHE A 121 24.51 5.08 -18.40
CA PHE A 121 23.19 4.48 -18.21
C PHE A 121 22.48 5.14 -17.04
N VAL A 122 21.20 5.45 -17.24
CA VAL A 122 20.34 6.07 -16.23
C VAL A 122 19.27 5.07 -15.82
N ALA A 123 19.04 4.93 -14.52
CA ALA A 123 17.98 4.06 -14.00
C ALA A 123 16.59 4.63 -14.32
N PHE A 124 15.64 3.74 -14.56
CA PHE A 124 14.22 4.12 -14.56
C PHE A 124 13.77 4.49 -13.13
N ASP A 125 12.70 5.28 -13.04
CA ASP A 125 12.02 5.47 -11.75
C ASP A 125 11.47 4.13 -11.24
N LYS A 126 11.27 4.04 -9.92
CA LYS A 126 10.88 2.79 -9.24
C LYS A 126 9.62 2.15 -9.83
N LEU A 127 8.62 2.97 -10.20
CA LEU A 127 7.37 2.48 -10.74
C LEU A 127 7.57 1.90 -12.16
N THR A 128 8.24 2.64 -13.04
CA THR A 128 8.56 2.14 -14.40
C THR A 128 9.46 0.90 -14.35
N ASN A 129 10.43 0.87 -13.43
CA ASN A 129 11.30 -0.27 -13.17
C ASN A 129 10.49 -1.53 -12.81
N MET A 130 9.56 -1.39 -11.86
CA MET A 130 8.67 -2.47 -11.45
C MET A 130 7.78 -2.94 -12.59
N GLN A 131 7.22 -2.03 -13.39
CA GLN A 131 6.38 -2.38 -14.53
C GLN A 131 7.15 -3.15 -15.61
N LEU A 132 8.40 -2.77 -15.88
CA LEU A 132 9.28 -3.50 -16.79
C LEU A 132 9.56 -4.91 -16.27
N GLU A 133 9.85 -5.04 -14.98
CA GLU A 133 10.10 -6.33 -14.35
C GLU A 133 8.86 -7.24 -14.34
N ASP A 134 7.71 -6.73 -13.90
CA ASP A 134 6.44 -7.45 -13.91
C ASP A 134 6.08 -7.92 -15.32
N ALA A 135 6.25 -7.06 -16.33
CA ALA A 135 5.97 -7.41 -17.71
C ALA A 135 6.94 -8.48 -18.24
N LYS A 136 8.22 -8.43 -17.84
CA LYS A 136 9.23 -9.44 -18.17
C LYS A 136 8.89 -10.79 -17.52
N ILE A 137 8.53 -10.81 -16.24
CA ILE A 137 8.11 -12.03 -15.50
C ILE A 137 6.84 -12.62 -16.12
N ALA A 138 5.86 -11.78 -16.44
CA ALA A 138 4.62 -12.17 -17.10
C ALA A 138 4.79 -12.57 -18.58
N LYS A 139 6.02 -12.56 -19.11
CA LYS A 139 6.35 -12.89 -20.51
C LYS A 139 5.56 -12.06 -21.53
N LYS A 140 5.24 -10.80 -21.19
CA LYS A 140 4.64 -9.88 -22.14
C LYS A 140 5.68 -9.54 -23.22
N PRO A 141 5.31 -9.53 -24.51
CA PRO A 141 6.29 -9.26 -25.57
C PRO A 141 6.73 -7.80 -25.57
N HIS A 142 5.82 -6.88 -25.25
CA HIS A 142 6.10 -5.45 -25.30
C HIS A 142 5.52 -4.68 -24.11
N LEU A 143 6.20 -3.59 -23.73
CA LEU A 143 5.71 -2.59 -22.78
C LEU A 143 6.00 -1.19 -23.31
N THR A 144 5.07 -0.25 -23.15
CA THR A 144 5.33 1.16 -23.49
C THR A 144 5.80 1.92 -22.26
N VAL A 145 6.96 2.55 -22.36
CA VAL A 145 7.53 3.39 -21.30
C VAL A 145 7.77 4.81 -21.80
N LYS A 146 7.98 5.77 -20.89
CA LYS A 146 8.34 7.14 -21.23
C LYS A 146 9.79 7.42 -20.83
N ILE A 147 10.58 7.92 -21.78
CA ILE A 147 11.98 8.32 -21.57
C ILE A 147 12.11 9.73 -22.14
N ASN A 148 12.56 10.69 -21.34
CA ASN A 148 12.69 12.10 -21.74
C ASN A 148 11.43 12.66 -22.43
N LYS A 149 10.25 12.33 -21.90
CA LYS A 149 8.89 12.68 -22.41
C LYS A 149 8.47 11.97 -23.71
N ASN A 150 9.36 11.23 -24.37
CA ASN A 150 9.03 10.45 -25.56
C ASN A 150 8.57 9.04 -25.17
N LYS A 151 7.64 8.48 -25.94
CA LYS A 151 7.14 7.12 -25.73
C LYS A 151 8.03 6.13 -26.48
N TYR A 152 8.45 5.09 -25.80
CA TYR A 152 9.18 3.98 -26.39
C TYR A 152 8.42 2.68 -26.17
N LYS A 153 8.31 1.88 -27.23
CA LYS A 153 7.82 0.50 -27.16
C LYS A 153 9.01 -0.42 -26.96
N VAL A 154 9.14 -0.92 -25.74
CA VAL A 154 10.16 -1.88 -25.31
C VAL A 154 9.72 -3.27 -25.76
N ASP A 155 10.59 -3.99 -26.47
CA ASP A 155 10.55 -5.44 -26.63
C ASP A 155 11.32 -6.08 -25.47
N LEU A 156 10.61 -6.84 -24.64
CA LEU A 156 11.17 -7.41 -23.42
C LEU A 156 12.03 -8.64 -23.69
N ASN A 157 11.97 -9.24 -24.89
CA ASN A 157 12.82 -10.37 -25.27
C ASN A 157 14.18 -9.90 -25.77
N THR A 158 14.19 -8.87 -26.61
CA THR A 158 15.43 -8.31 -27.19
C THR A 158 16.04 -7.19 -26.37
N LEU A 159 15.29 -6.64 -25.41
CA LEU A 159 15.67 -5.47 -24.60
C LEU A 159 15.95 -4.23 -25.46
N GLN A 160 15.23 -4.10 -26.57
CA GLN A 160 15.27 -2.94 -27.44
C GLN A 160 14.01 -2.10 -27.27
N ALA A 161 14.15 -0.78 -27.25
CA ALA A 161 13.04 0.14 -27.17
C ALA A 161 13.00 1.03 -28.42
N ASN A 162 11.87 1.02 -29.12
CA ASN A 162 11.67 1.78 -30.36
C ASN A 162 10.73 2.96 -30.11
N ASP A 163 11.11 4.16 -30.54
CA ASP A 163 10.18 5.29 -30.57
C ASP A 163 9.32 5.30 -31.86
N ASP A 164 8.43 6.28 -31.94
CA ASP A 164 7.56 6.51 -33.10
C ASP A 164 8.30 7.11 -34.31
N GLN A 165 9.54 7.55 -34.13
CA GLN A 165 10.40 8.15 -35.16
C GLN A 165 11.39 7.13 -35.76
N GLY A 166 11.37 5.87 -35.30
CA GLY A 166 12.24 4.81 -35.77
C GLY A 166 13.61 4.75 -35.07
N LYS A 167 13.81 5.51 -33.99
CA LYS A 167 15.00 5.40 -33.15
C LYS A 167 14.88 4.18 -32.24
N THR A 168 15.90 3.33 -32.30
CA THR A 168 16.06 2.17 -31.41
C THR A 168 17.13 2.47 -30.36
N ILE A 169 16.81 2.19 -29.10
CA ILE A 169 17.76 2.21 -27.98
C ILE A 169 17.78 0.84 -27.30
N ILE A 170 18.91 0.49 -26.69
CA ILE A 170 19.04 -0.75 -25.91
C ILE A 170 18.83 -0.41 -24.44
N ILE A 171 17.91 -1.11 -23.79
CA ILE A 171 17.72 -1.04 -22.34
C ILE A 171 18.48 -2.18 -21.65
N GLN A 172 18.85 -1.98 -20.39
CA GLN A 172 19.55 -2.99 -19.60
C GLN A 172 18.72 -3.39 -18.40
N ARG A 173 18.78 -4.68 -18.07
CA ARG A 173 18.25 -5.25 -16.83
C ARG A 173 19.43 -5.80 -16.02
N VAL A 174 19.71 -5.17 -14.88
CA VAL A 174 20.86 -5.49 -14.02
C VAL A 174 20.34 -6.02 -12.68
N PRO A 175 20.55 -7.31 -12.35
CA PRO A 175 20.26 -7.82 -11.02
C PRO A 175 21.11 -7.07 -9.98
N LYS A 176 20.47 -6.60 -8.91
CA LYS A 176 21.12 -6.12 -7.70
C LYS A 176 21.18 -7.28 -6.71
N ASN A 177 21.86 -8.36 -7.09
CA ASN A 177 22.09 -9.44 -6.12
C ASN A 177 22.92 -8.87 -4.96
N GLU A 178 22.55 -9.23 -3.74
CA GLU A 178 23.43 -9.04 -2.58
C GLU A 178 24.79 -9.71 -2.82
N ASP A 179 24.88 -10.76 -3.64
CA ASP A 179 26.13 -11.47 -3.97
C ASP A 179 27.23 -10.61 -4.64
N ASN A 180 26.87 -9.50 -5.28
CA ASN A 180 27.84 -8.55 -5.86
C ASN A 180 28.21 -7.42 -4.89
N GLN A 181 27.49 -7.28 -3.78
CA GLN A 181 28.04 -6.64 -2.60
C GLN A 181 28.78 -7.74 -1.86
N SER A 182 30.11 -7.73 -1.90
CA SER A 182 30.91 -8.47 -0.94
C SER A 182 30.57 -7.94 0.46
N ILE A 183 29.45 -8.36 1.03
CA ILE A 183 29.21 -8.31 2.46
C ILE A 183 30.27 -9.27 2.96
N GLU A 184 31.39 -8.72 3.43
CA GLU A 184 32.35 -9.48 4.23
C GLU A 184 31.57 -9.93 5.46
N LEU A 185 30.97 -11.12 5.34
CA LEU A 185 30.38 -11.79 6.48
C LEU A 185 31.49 -11.91 7.53
N PRO A 186 31.18 -11.67 8.81
CA PRO A 186 32.16 -11.87 9.86
C PRO A 186 32.80 -13.24 9.70
N THR A 187 34.13 -13.32 9.74
CA THR A 187 34.88 -14.56 9.48
C THR A 187 34.48 -15.71 10.40
N GLN A 188 33.90 -15.39 11.55
CA GLN A 188 33.36 -16.36 12.51
C GLN A 188 31.97 -16.90 12.17
N TRP A 189 31.29 -16.39 11.13
CA TRP A 189 29.97 -16.88 10.73
C TRP A 189 30.11 -18.15 9.90
N GLU A 190 29.35 -19.17 10.28
CA GLU A 190 29.25 -20.39 9.50
C GLU A 190 28.31 -20.20 8.31
N ASP A 191 28.60 -20.89 7.21
CA ASP A 191 27.71 -20.94 6.05
C ASP A 191 26.29 -21.37 6.45
N MET A 192 25.30 -20.59 6.00
CA MET A 192 23.87 -20.79 6.27
C MET A 192 23.29 -21.98 5.48
N GLN A 193 24.00 -22.51 4.49
CA GLN A 193 23.62 -23.63 3.63
C GLN A 193 22.20 -23.45 3.05
N ASN A 194 21.89 -22.25 2.57
CA ASN A 194 20.58 -21.86 2.05
C ASN A 194 19.40 -21.99 3.03
N LYS A 195 19.66 -22.03 4.35
CA LYS A 195 18.58 -21.95 5.36
C LYS A 195 18.23 -20.50 5.63
N LEU A 196 16.94 -20.20 5.75
CA LEU A 196 16.44 -18.87 6.13
C LEU A 196 16.85 -18.48 7.56
N VAL A 197 16.99 -19.48 8.45
CA VAL A 197 17.42 -19.30 9.85
C VAL A 197 18.28 -20.51 10.23
N LYS A 198 19.47 -20.26 10.80
CA LYS A 198 20.35 -21.31 11.32
C LYS A 198 20.70 -21.01 12.77
N LEU A 199 20.09 -21.76 13.68
CA LEU A 199 20.43 -21.65 15.09
C LEU A 199 21.78 -22.35 15.36
N VAL A 200 22.79 -21.59 15.78
CA VAL A 200 24.14 -22.10 16.06
C VAL A 200 24.39 -22.08 17.57
N ASN A 201 24.88 -23.18 18.13
CA ASN A 201 25.33 -23.21 19.52
C ASN A 201 26.74 -22.62 19.57
N LEU A 202 26.93 -21.51 20.30
CA LEU A 202 28.23 -20.88 20.43
C LEU A 202 29.16 -21.75 21.30
N ASN A 203 30.39 -21.93 20.82
CA ASN A 203 31.42 -22.62 21.59
C ASN A 203 31.82 -21.75 22.81
N PRO A 204 31.90 -22.32 24.03
CA PRO A 204 32.37 -21.60 25.21
C PRO A 204 33.73 -20.90 25.09
N SER A 205 34.60 -21.35 24.17
CA SER A 205 35.89 -20.72 23.89
C SER A 205 35.81 -19.50 22.95
N HIS A 206 34.66 -19.27 22.30
CA HIS A 206 34.48 -18.19 21.34
C HIS A 206 34.30 -16.84 22.04
N GLN A 207 34.87 -15.76 21.47
CA GLN A 207 34.82 -14.43 22.08
C GLN A 207 33.39 -13.94 22.32
N GLU A 208 32.48 -14.21 21.39
CA GLU A 208 31.06 -13.87 21.52
C GLU A 208 30.41 -14.56 22.74
N TYR A 209 30.72 -15.83 22.97
CA TYR A 209 30.24 -16.55 24.14
C TYR A 209 30.78 -15.93 25.43
N LEU A 210 32.08 -15.60 25.48
CA LEU A 210 32.71 -15.01 26.65
C LEU A 210 32.12 -13.63 26.99
N GLU A 211 31.82 -12.82 25.99
CA GLU A 211 31.15 -11.53 26.16
C GLU A 211 29.73 -11.69 26.73
N VAL A 212 28.94 -12.61 26.16
CA VAL A 212 27.60 -12.93 26.69
C VAL A 212 27.70 -13.47 28.12
N GLN A 213 28.63 -14.37 28.40
CA GLN A 213 28.87 -14.92 29.73
C GLN A 213 29.23 -13.83 30.74
N LYS A 214 30.13 -12.93 30.39
CA LYS A 214 30.56 -11.82 31.25
C LYS A 214 29.38 -10.90 31.59
N LYS A 215 28.57 -10.55 30.59
CA LYS A 215 27.37 -9.72 30.78
C LYS A 215 26.33 -10.44 31.65
N PHE A 216 26.07 -11.71 31.38
CA PHE A 216 25.11 -12.52 32.13
C PHE A 216 25.52 -12.68 33.61
N LYS A 217 26.78 -13.01 33.89
CA LYS A 217 27.27 -13.15 35.28
C LYS A 217 27.23 -11.85 36.07
N LYS A 218 27.28 -10.69 35.40
CA LYS A 218 27.15 -9.38 36.05
C LYS A 218 25.75 -9.16 36.63
N THR A 219 24.71 -9.68 35.98
CA THR A 219 23.31 -9.52 36.41
C THR A 219 22.78 -10.74 37.16
N CYS A 220 23.32 -11.94 36.88
CA CYS A 220 22.80 -13.23 37.34
C CYS A 220 23.96 -14.12 37.86
N PRO A 221 24.62 -13.78 38.99
CA PRO A 221 25.85 -14.43 39.43
C PRO A 221 25.68 -15.89 39.91
N ASN A 222 24.48 -16.25 40.38
CA ASN A 222 24.19 -17.56 40.95
C ASN A 222 23.71 -18.60 39.92
N PHE A 223 23.64 -18.23 38.64
CA PHE A 223 23.13 -19.11 37.58
C PHE A 223 24.25 -19.63 36.69
N VAL A 224 24.13 -20.89 36.28
CA VAL A 224 25.05 -21.54 35.35
C VAL A 224 24.46 -21.46 33.94
N ILE A 225 25.28 -21.02 32.97
CA ILE A 225 24.89 -20.97 31.57
C ILE A 225 24.99 -22.38 30.99
N GLU A 226 23.85 -22.94 30.58
CA GLU A 226 23.78 -24.27 29.93
C GLU A 226 24.22 -24.18 28.45
N LYS A 227 23.76 -23.14 27.74
CA LYS A 227 24.08 -22.89 26.32
C LYS A 227 23.84 -21.44 25.95
N VAL A 228 24.61 -20.96 24.97
CA VAL A 228 24.35 -19.69 24.28
C VAL A 228 24.14 -20.03 22.81
N LYS A 229 23.12 -19.44 22.21
CA LYS A 229 22.80 -19.65 20.80
C LYS A 229 22.80 -18.33 20.05
N SER A 230 23.39 -18.34 18.86
CA SER A 230 23.30 -17.26 17.89
C SER A 230 22.42 -17.71 16.71
N TRP A 231 21.95 -16.73 15.94
CA TRP A 231 21.12 -16.91 14.75
C TRP A 231 21.90 -16.58 13.49
#